data_AF-A0A7S1ELP5-F1
#
_entry.id   AF-A0A7S1ELP5-F1
#
_cell.length_a   1.000
_cell.length_b   1.000
_cell.length_c   1.000
_cell.angle_alpha   90.00
_cell.angle_beta   90.00
_cell.angle_gamma   90.00
#
_symmetry.space_group_name_H-M   'P 1'
#
loop_
_entity.id
_entity.type
_entity.pdbx_description
1 polymer ?
#
loop_
_entity_poly.entity_id
_entity_poly.type
_entity_poly.pdbx_seq_one_letter_code
_entity_poly.pdbx_strand_id
1 'polypeptide(L)'
;HVLRFTGNMWRFSSRSHMLLDAQVLANLEVMTSEATGGETYSLVWLLKATKTAFGARLLKHWIAHPLLSKERIQDRHDAVEELTDSPAAAEPIAALLKGLPDLERAVARIHYGKCAPNELLALLQALNKVSSVAKEAAEMASSLSSSLLRSLIGDMPDLSDVIHAFLDEINHKAAQEAKGAGYDKKELLAGFTSSGEYPQIVELKEKVKEVDEEMRGHLYDIRRMLRIPDLEYKSVLTTHHLIEIPNTKIAMVPKDWTKINGTKTHARFHTPTVLDLVQKK
;
A
#
# COMPACT_ATOMS: atom_id res chain seq x y z
N HIS A 1 -18.06 9.30 -6.32
CA HIS A 1 -16.94 8.37 -6.53
C HIS A 1 -15.75 8.90 -5.73
N VAL A 2 -15.43 8.19 -4.64
CA VAL A 2 -14.29 8.27 -3.72
C VAL A 2 -14.01 9.52 -2.90
N LEU A 3 -13.79 10.73 -3.45
CA LEU A 3 -13.53 11.90 -2.60
C LEU A 3 -14.26 13.17 -3.04
N ARG A 4 -15.49 13.02 -3.56
CA ARG A 4 -16.64 13.93 -3.40
C ARG A 4 -17.89 13.31 -4.05
N PHE A 5 -19.02 13.26 -3.33
CA PHE A 5 -20.10 14.25 -3.38
C PHE A 5 -20.66 14.48 -4.79
N THR A 6 -21.99 14.42 -4.91
CA THR A 6 -22.75 14.96 -6.05
C THR A 6 -22.46 16.45 -6.32
N GLY A 7 -21.76 17.15 -5.42
CA GLY A 7 -21.19 18.48 -5.63
C GLY A 7 -20.01 18.57 -6.61
N ASN A 8 -19.43 17.44 -7.07
CA ASN A 8 -18.40 17.43 -8.12
C ASN A 8 -18.96 17.13 -9.52
N MET A 9 -20.27 16.94 -9.65
CA MET A 9 -20.94 16.94 -10.94
C MET A 9 -21.23 18.39 -11.34
N TRP A 10 -20.31 18.96 -12.11
CA TRP A 10 -20.51 20.29 -12.66
C TRP A 10 -21.49 20.19 -13.82
N ARG A 11 -22.54 21.01 -13.80
CA ARG A 11 -23.32 21.22 -15.02
C ARG A 11 -22.38 21.84 -16.04
N PHE A 12 -22.25 21.20 -17.19
CA PHE A 12 -21.44 21.74 -18.31
C PHE A 12 -21.88 23.16 -18.72
N SER A 13 -23.11 23.56 -18.37
CA SER A 13 -23.67 24.88 -18.67
C SER A 13 -23.21 26.02 -17.74
N SER A 14 -22.62 25.77 -16.57
CA SER A 14 -22.14 26.85 -15.71
C SER A 14 -20.75 27.31 -16.18
N ARG A 15 -20.67 28.50 -16.79
CA ARG A 15 -19.40 29.15 -17.15
C ARG A 15 -18.65 29.59 -15.88
N SER A 16 -18.01 28.66 -15.18
CA SER A 16 -17.17 28.94 -14.00
C SER A 16 -15.72 29.25 -14.36
N HIS A 17 -15.32 28.98 -15.60
CA HIS A 17 -13.97 29.16 -16.11
C HIS A 17 -14.00 29.84 -17.48
N MET A 18 -12.90 30.48 -17.84
CA MET A 18 -12.68 31.03 -19.18
C MET A 18 -12.69 29.89 -20.19
N LEU A 19 -13.43 30.09 -21.29
CA LEU A 19 -13.44 29.15 -22.40
C LEU A 19 -12.20 29.41 -23.26
N LEU A 20 -11.27 28.47 -23.23
CA LEU A 20 -10.14 28.40 -24.14
C LEU A 20 -10.42 27.25 -25.10
N ASP A 21 -10.63 27.57 -26.38
CA ASP A 21 -10.79 26.52 -27.38
C ASP A 21 -9.45 25.81 -27.66
N ALA A 22 -9.53 24.68 -28.36
CA ALA A 22 -8.34 23.89 -28.67
C ALA A 22 -7.31 24.67 -29.51
N GLN A 23 -7.77 25.59 -30.37
CA GLN A 23 -6.89 26.39 -31.22
C GLN A 23 -6.12 27.42 -30.40
N VAL A 24 -6.78 28.09 -29.44
CA VAL A 24 -6.15 29.03 -28.52
C VAL A 24 -5.14 28.32 -27.63
N LEU A 25 -5.49 27.16 -27.08
CA LEU A 25 -4.56 26.36 -26.25
C LEU A 25 -3.32 25.90 -27.05
N ALA A 26 -3.49 25.55 -28.33
CA ALA A 26 -2.39 25.17 -29.21
C ALA A 26 -1.53 26.37 -29.61
N ASN A 27 -2.16 27.46 -30.07
CA ASN A 27 -1.45 28.67 -30.52
C ASN A 27 -0.67 29.36 -29.40
N LEU A 28 -1.15 29.27 -28.15
CA LEU A 28 -0.46 29.78 -26.97
C LEU A 28 0.52 28.77 -26.36
N GLU A 29 0.68 27.58 -26.98
CA GLU A 29 1.51 26.48 -26.50
C GLU A 29 1.31 26.17 -25.01
N VAL A 30 0.03 26.15 -24.58
CA VAL A 30 -0.31 26.09 -23.14
C VAL A 30 0.13 24.74 -22.55
N MET A 31 -0.21 23.66 -23.25
CA MET A 31 -0.02 22.29 -22.78
C MET A 31 1.16 21.60 -23.46
N THR A 32 1.41 21.92 -24.73
CA THR A 32 2.42 21.30 -25.59
C THR A 32 3.05 22.36 -26.46
N SER A 33 4.35 22.25 -26.71
CA SER A 33 5.05 23.11 -27.65
C SER A 33 5.02 22.50 -29.05
N GLU A 34 4.81 23.33 -30.07
CA GLU A 34 4.84 22.92 -31.47
C GLU A 34 6.25 22.46 -31.87
N ALA A 35 7.28 23.11 -31.33
CA ALA A 35 8.68 22.82 -31.63
C ALA A 35 9.13 21.42 -31.16
N THR A 36 8.56 20.90 -30.06
CA THR A 36 8.96 19.61 -29.48
C THR A 36 7.91 18.51 -29.61
N GLY A 37 6.66 18.86 -29.91
CA GLY A 37 5.52 17.95 -29.88
C GLY A 37 5.18 17.41 -28.49
N GLY A 38 5.81 17.95 -27.44
CA GLY A 38 5.66 17.51 -26.05
C GLY A 38 5.51 18.69 -25.08
N GLU A 39 5.56 18.41 -23.78
CA GLU A 39 5.44 19.47 -22.76
C GLU A 39 6.64 20.42 -22.76
N THR A 40 7.82 20.00 -23.20
CA THR A 40 9.04 20.82 -23.16
C THR A 40 8.86 22.13 -23.92
N TYR A 41 9.20 23.25 -23.26
CA TYR A 41 9.02 24.63 -23.72
C TYR A 41 7.57 25.16 -23.78
N SER A 42 6.57 24.39 -23.35
CA SER A 42 5.19 24.89 -23.14
C SER A 42 5.07 25.79 -21.90
N LEU A 43 3.98 26.56 -21.81
CA LEU A 43 3.66 27.36 -20.61
C LEU A 43 3.58 26.49 -19.34
N VAL A 44 2.93 25.32 -19.43
CA VAL A 44 2.86 24.37 -18.32
C VAL A 44 4.24 23.93 -17.88
N TRP A 45 5.15 23.63 -18.82
CA TRP A 45 6.52 23.23 -18.46
C TRP A 45 7.27 24.36 -17.76
N LEU A 46 7.13 25.59 -18.24
CA LEU A 46 7.75 26.77 -17.64
C LEU A 46 7.30 26.99 -16.18
N LEU A 47 6.01 26.82 -15.91
CA LEU A 47 5.42 27.05 -14.59
C LEU A 47 5.51 25.84 -13.64
N LYS A 48 5.84 24.64 -14.14
CA LYS A 48 5.81 23.41 -13.36
C LYS A 48 7.03 23.29 -12.43
N ALA A 49 6.91 23.89 -11.26
CA ALA A 49 7.84 23.73 -10.13
C ALA A 49 7.27 22.92 -8.94
N THR A 50 6.13 22.24 -9.17
CA THR A 50 5.39 21.48 -8.15
C THR A 50 6.19 20.30 -7.60
N LYS A 51 6.06 20.03 -6.29
CA LYS A 51 6.78 18.92 -5.62
C LYS A 51 6.08 17.56 -5.69
N THR A 52 4.81 17.53 -6.09
CA THR A 52 3.99 16.30 -6.14
C THR A 52 3.34 16.11 -7.51
N ALA A 53 3.06 14.85 -7.86
CA ALA A 53 2.39 14.51 -9.12
C ALA A 53 0.94 15.03 -9.18
N PHE A 54 0.22 14.96 -8.05
CA PHE A 54 -1.13 15.52 -7.93
C PHE A 54 -1.13 17.05 -7.99
N GLY A 55 -0.13 17.73 -7.42
CA GLY A 55 0.07 19.16 -7.58
C GLY A 55 0.31 19.56 -9.04
N ALA A 56 1.14 18.80 -9.75
CA ALA A 56 1.39 19.02 -11.19
C ALA A 56 0.10 18.89 -12.03
N ARG A 57 -0.76 17.91 -11.71
CA ARG A 57 -2.06 17.74 -12.37
C ARG A 57 -3.01 18.89 -12.06
N LEU A 58 -3.04 19.35 -10.81
CA LEU A 58 -3.85 20.50 -10.40
C LEU A 58 -3.41 21.79 -11.11
N LEU A 59 -2.11 22.04 -11.21
CA LEU A 59 -1.57 23.19 -11.93
C LEU A 59 -1.97 23.16 -13.41
N LYS A 60 -1.81 22.01 -14.08
CA LYS A 60 -2.26 21.80 -15.46
C LYS A 60 -3.75 22.09 -15.61
N HIS A 61 -4.56 21.60 -14.67
CA HIS A 61 -5.99 21.86 -14.68
C HIS A 61 -6.30 23.36 -14.55
N TRP A 62 -5.65 24.08 -13.64
CA TRP A 62 -5.86 25.52 -13.45
C TRP A 62 -5.45 26.36 -14.65
N ILE A 63 -4.32 26.03 -15.28
CA ILE A 63 -3.83 26.74 -16.47
C ILE A 63 -4.81 26.56 -17.64
N ALA A 64 -5.31 25.34 -17.85
CA ALA A 64 -6.27 25.05 -18.91
C ALA A 64 -7.68 25.59 -18.63
N HIS A 65 -8.00 25.90 -17.37
CA HIS A 65 -9.32 26.39 -16.93
C HIS A 65 -9.18 27.63 -16.04
N PRO A 66 -8.81 28.79 -16.61
CA PRO A 66 -8.67 30.02 -15.83
C PRO A 66 -9.99 30.39 -15.14
N LEU A 67 -9.91 30.90 -13.91
CA LEU A 67 -11.09 31.32 -13.15
C LEU A 67 -11.70 32.60 -13.73
N LEU A 68 -13.03 32.75 -13.59
CA LEU A 68 -13.74 34.00 -13.91
C LEU A 68 -14.11 34.84 -12.68
N SER A 69 -14.12 34.22 -11.48
CA SER A 69 -14.45 34.90 -10.24
C SER A 69 -13.25 35.71 -9.74
N LYS A 70 -13.41 37.04 -9.66
CA LYS A 70 -12.40 37.95 -9.12
C LYS A 70 -12.02 37.58 -7.67
N GLU A 71 -13.01 37.26 -6.84
CA GLU A 71 -12.81 36.86 -5.44
C GLU A 71 -11.89 35.64 -5.34
N ARG A 72 -12.19 34.57 -6.09
CA ARG A 72 -11.36 33.34 -6.07
C ARG A 72 -9.96 33.54 -6.66
N ILE A 73 -9.82 34.49 -7.60
CA ILE A 73 -8.50 34.90 -8.11
C ILE A 73 -7.73 35.61 -7.01
N GLN A 74 -8.37 36.55 -6.32
CA GLN A 74 -7.77 37.28 -5.21
C GLN A 74 -7.35 36.34 -4.08
N ASP A 75 -8.20 35.39 -3.67
CA ASP A 75 -7.86 34.39 -2.65
C ASP A 75 -6.57 33.61 -2.99
N ARG A 76 -6.35 33.29 -4.27
CA ARG A 76 -5.12 32.64 -4.73
C ARG A 76 -3.92 33.59 -4.74
N HIS A 77 -4.13 34.85 -5.14
CA HIS A 77 -3.09 35.86 -5.12
C HIS A 77 -2.61 36.12 -3.69
N ASP A 78 -3.53 36.32 -2.74
CA ASP A 78 -3.21 36.55 -1.33
C ASP A 78 -2.44 35.37 -0.73
N ALA A 79 -2.84 34.13 -1.06
CA ALA A 79 -2.12 32.93 -0.64
C ALA A 79 -0.69 32.85 -1.22
N VAL A 80 -0.49 33.25 -2.48
CA VAL A 80 0.83 33.25 -3.13
C VAL A 80 1.71 34.37 -2.56
N GLU A 81 1.15 35.56 -2.36
CA GLU A 81 1.85 36.70 -1.77
C GLU A 81 2.34 36.37 -0.36
N GLU A 82 1.48 35.85 0.50
CA GLU A 82 1.86 35.46 1.87
C GLU A 82 2.96 34.39 1.91
N LEU A 83 2.89 33.37 1.06
CA LEU A 83 3.95 32.34 0.98
C LEU A 83 5.26 32.88 0.40
N THR A 84 5.19 33.93 -0.43
CA THR A 84 6.38 34.57 -1.02
C THR A 84 7.05 35.51 -0.02
N ASP A 85 6.26 36.24 0.77
CA ASP A 85 6.75 37.18 1.78
C ASP A 85 7.29 36.48 3.04
N SER A 86 6.83 35.25 3.31
CA SER A 86 7.28 34.43 4.44
C SER A 86 7.91 33.09 4.03
N PRO A 87 9.11 33.09 3.42
CA PRO A 87 9.79 31.85 2.99
C PRO A 87 9.98 30.83 4.11
N ALA A 88 10.24 31.30 5.35
CA ALA A 88 10.41 30.44 6.51
C ALA A 88 9.14 29.63 6.86
N ALA A 89 7.95 30.15 6.57
CA ALA A 89 6.70 29.44 6.77
C ALA A 89 6.41 28.45 5.61
N ALA A 90 6.87 28.78 4.39
CA ALA A 90 6.65 27.95 3.21
C ALA A 90 7.59 26.73 3.15
N GLU A 91 8.82 26.85 3.65
CA GLU A 91 9.85 25.82 3.53
C GLU A 91 9.48 24.47 4.17
N PRO A 92 8.93 24.41 5.41
CA PRO A 92 8.50 23.15 6.01
C PRO A 92 7.39 22.44 5.19
N ILE A 93 6.45 23.21 4.63
CA ILE A 93 5.37 22.69 3.79
C ILE A 93 5.95 22.14 2.48
N ALA A 94 6.86 22.90 1.84
CA ALA A 94 7.52 22.45 0.62
C ALA A 94 8.37 21.19 0.85
N ALA A 95 9.03 21.09 2.00
CA ALA A 95 9.80 19.92 2.42
C ALA A 95 8.89 18.71 2.68
N LEU A 96 7.75 18.90 3.35
CA LEU A 96 6.75 17.85 3.55
C LEU A 96 6.24 17.31 2.21
N LEU A 97 5.86 18.20 1.28
CA LEU A 97 5.34 17.82 -0.04
C LEU A 97 6.40 17.09 -0.88
N LYS A 98 7.68 17.37 -0.64
CA LYS A 98 8.79 16.72 -1.33
C LYS A 98 8.94 15.27 -0.83
N GLY A 99 8.63 14.31 -1.70
CA GLY A 99 8.75 12.88 -1.40
C GLY A 99 7.45 12.22 -0.98
N LEU A 100 6.32 12.93 -0.99
CA LEU A 100 5.02 12.28 -0.89
C LEU A 100 4.78 11.40 -2.13
N PRO A 101 4.23 10.18 -1.94
CA PRO A 101 3.73 9.39 -3.05
C PRO A 101 2.52 10.08 -3.70
N ASP A 102 2.06 9.53 -4.82
CA ASP A 102 0.86 10.04 -5.49
C ASP A 102 -0.41 9.67 -4.70
N LEU A 103 -0.72 10.47 -3.67
CA LEU A 103 -1.82 10.23 -2.73
C LEU A 103 -3.18 10.13 -3.45
N GLU A 104 -3.43 11.00 -4.43
CA GLU A 104 -4.67 11.02 -5.20
C GLU A 104 -4.90 9.69 -5.93
N ARG A 105 -3.87 9.16 -6.62
CA ARG A 105 -3.97 7.87 -7.30
C ARG A 105 -4.06 6.70 -6.32
N ALA A 106 -3.30 6.75 -5.23
CA ALA A 106 -3.31 5.70 -4.22
C ALA A 106 -4.71 5.56 -3.57
N VAL A 107 -5.34 6.68 -3.19
CA VAL A 107 -6.71 6.68 -2.65
C VAL A 107 -7.72 6.13 -3.65
N ALA A 108 -7.62 6.51 -4.93
CA ALA A 108 -8.47 5.95 -5.97
C ALA A 108 -8.30 4.42 -6.06
N ARG A 109 -7.07 3.92 -6.04
CA ARG A 109 -6.78 2.48 -6.10
C ARG A 109 -7.31 1.72 -4.88
N ILE A 110 -7.24 2.30 -3.68
CA ILE A 110 -7.82 1.72 -2.47
C ILE A 110 -9.32 1.53 -2.65
N HIS A 111 -10.03 2.56 -3.09
CA HIS A 111 -11.48 2.48 -3.29
C HIS A 111 -11.88 1.46 -4.37
N TYR A 112 -11.06 1.26 -5.40
CA TYR A 112 -11.30 0.21 -6.40
C TYR A 112 -10.78 -1.18 -5.99
N GLY A 113 -10.23 -1.35 -4.78
CA GLY A 113 -9.67 -2.63 -4.32
C GLY A 113 -8.43 -3.08 -5.10
N LYS A 114 -7.72 -2.15 -5.75
CA LYS A 114 -6.54 -2.40 -6.60
C LYS A 114 -5.25 -1.86 -5.99
N CYS A 115 -5.28 -1.45 -4.73
CA CYS A 115 -4.10 -0.98 -4.02
C CYS A 115 -3.21 -2.16 -3.66
N ALA A 116 -1.91 -2.04 -3.96
CA ALA A 116 -0.94 -3.05 -3.54
C ALA A 116 -0.52 -2.81 -2.07
N PRO A 117 -0.03 -3.82 -1.34
CA PRO A 117 0.29 -3.65 0.08
C PRO A 117 1.40 -2.64 0.34
N ASN A 118 2.45 -2.66 -0.49
CA ASN A 118 3.54 -1.69 -0.42
C ASN A 118 3.04 -0.24 -0.66
N GLU A 119 2.08 -0.08 -1.57
CA GLU A 119 1.46 1.21 -1.89
C GLU A 119 0.56 1.68 -0.73
N LEU A 120 -0.21 0.78 -0.12
CA LEU A 120 -1.00 1.08 1.07
C LEU A 120 -0.11 1.53 2.22
N LEU A 121 0.98 0.79 2.50
CA LEU A 121 1.94 1.15 3.54
C LEU A 121 2.56 2.53 3.27
N ALA A 122 3.01 2.78 2.04
CA ALA A 122 3.57 4.07 1.65
C ALA A 122 2.56 5.22 1.79
N LEU A 123 1.29 4.96 1.47
CA LEU A 123 0.22 5.93 1.64
C LEU A 123 -0.02 6.24 3.12
N LEU A 124 -0.17 5.23 3.98
CA LEU A 124 -0.41 5.41 5.41
C LEU A 124 0.75 6.17 6.06
N GLN A 125 2.00 5.83 5.74
CA GLN A 125 3.17 6.55 6.22
C GLN A 125 3.21 8.01 5.74
N ALA A 126 2.81 8.27 4.51
CA ALA A 126 2.74 9.61 3.96
C ALA A 126 1.63 10.45 4.62
N LEU A 127 0.43 9.87 4.80
CA LEU A 127 -0.67 10.51 5.50
C LEU A 127 -0.33 10.79 6.97
N ASN A 128 0.42 9.90 7.64
CA ASN A 128 0.84 10.13 9.03
C ASN A 128 1.74 11.37 9.14
N LYS A 129 2.71 11.51 8.21
CA LYS A 129 3.58 12.68 8.12
C LYS A 129 2.80 13.96 7.82
N VAL A 130 1.80 13.88 6.96
CA VAL A 130 0.93 15.01 6.65
C VAL A 130 0.10 15.39 7.89
N SER A 131 -0.46 14.42 8.62
CA SER A 131 -1.22 14.66 9.84
C SER A 131 -0.38 15.35 10.92
N SER A 132 0.85 14.89 11.14
CA SER A 132 1.73 15.49 12.15
C SER A 132 2.08 16.95 11.82
N VAL A 133 2.41 17.26 10.57
CA VAL A 133 2.73 18.64 10.16
C VAL A 133 1.47 19.50 10.11
N ALA A 134 0.32 18.95 9.70
CA ALA A 134 -0.95 19.68 9.70
C ALA A 134 -1.33 20.12 11.11
N LYS A 135 -1.09 19.29 12.13
CA LYS A 135 -1.33 19.62 13.53
C LYS A 135 -0.49 20.81 13.99
N GLU A 136 0.81 20.80 13.72
CA GLU A 136 1.71 21.92 14.01
C GLU A 136 1.31 23.19 13.23
N ALA A 137 0.95 23.04 11.96
CA ALA A 137 0.53 24.15 11.11
C ALA A 137 -0.84 24.73 11.52
N ALA A 138 -1.75 23.92 12.07
CA ALA A 138 -3.06 24.36 12.52
C ALA A 138 -2.98 25.31 13.72
N GLU A 139 -2.02 25.08 14.64
CA GLU A 139 -1.75 26.00 15.76
C GLU A 139 -1.28 27.38 15.27
N MET A 140 -0.56 27.40 14.14
CA MET A 140 -0.10 28.63 13.48
C MET A 140 -1.13 29.19 12.49
N ALA A 141 -2.17 28.44 12.12
CA ALA A 141 -3.10 28.85 11.07
C ALA A 141 -3.83 30.16 11.42
N SER A 142 -4.12 30.42 12.70
CA SER A 142 -4.74 31.69 13.12
C SER A 142 -3.87 32.91 12.84
N SER A 143 -2.56 32.73 12.67
CA SER A 143 -1.62 33.81 12.35
C SER A 143 -1.53 34.11 10.84
N LEU A 144 -2.08 33.25 10.00
CA LEU A 144 -2.12 33.45 8.55
C LEU A 144 -3.17 34.50 8.17
N SER A 145 -2.79 35.39 7.27
CA SER A 145 -3.64 36.44 6.72
C SER A 145 -4.54 35.89 5.59
N SER A 146 -4.03 35.01 4.74
CA SER A 146 -4.78 34.38 3.65
C SER A 146 -5.93 33.52 4.19
N SER A 147 -7.16 33.83 3.76
CA SER A 147 -8.35 33.02 4.03
C SER A 147 -8.22 31.61 3.44
N LEU A 148 -7.61 31.50 2.26
CA LEU A 148 -7.42 30.24 1.56
C LEU A 148 -6.42 29.33 2.28
N LEU A 149 -5.26 29.84 2.71
CA LEU A 149 -4.31 29.02 3.46
C LEU A 149 -4.88 28.58 4.81
N ARG A 150 -5.57 29.49 5.51
CA ARG A 150 -6.26 29.17 6.77
C ARG A 150 -7.26 28.04 6.62
N SER A 151 -8.13 28.10 5.62
CA SER A 151 -9.11 27.03 5.37
C SER A 151 -8.42 25.73 4.97
N LEU A 152 -7.46 25.76 4.05
CA LEU A 152 -6.76 24.55 3.62
C LEU A 152 -6.02 23.82 4.75
N ILE A 153 -5.42 24.55 5.68
CA ILE A 153 -4.69 23.98 6.81
C ILE A 153 -5.66 23.61 7.95
N GLY A 154 -6.62 24.49 8.26
CA GLY A 154 -7.58 24.29 9.34
C GLY A 154 -8.62 23.19 9.06
N ASP A 155 -8.97 22.96 7.80
CA ASP A 155 -9.93 21.92 7.41
C ASP A 155 -9.28 20.52 7.29
N MET A 156 -7.97 20.40 7.53
CA MET A 156 -7.29 19.11 7.48
C MET A 156 -7.77 18.22 8.64
N PRO A 157 -8.35 17.04 8.35
CA PRO A 157 -8.77 16.13 9.40
C PRO A 157 -7.55 15.53 10.10
N ASP A 158 -7.63 15.39 11.43
CA ASP A 158 -6.71 14.53 12.17
C ASP A 158 -7.05 13.07 11.85
N LEU A 159 -6.12 12.39 11.17
CA LEU A 159 -6.26 10.99 10.78
C LEU A 159 -5.31 10.10 11.56
N SER A 160 -4.59 10.63 12.56
CA SER A 160 -3.51 9.91 13.23
C SER A 160 -4.00 8.62 13.88
N ASP A 161 -5.10 8.65 14.63
CA ASP A 161 -5.65 7.44 15.29
C ASP A 161 -6.00 6.33 14.28
N VAL A 162 -6.69 6.71 13.19
CA VAL A 162 -7.08 5.78 12.13
C VAL A 162 -5.85 5.20 11.43
N ILE A 163 -4.85 6.04 11.15
CA ILE A 163 -3.62 5.60 10.47
C ILE A 163 -2.82 4.67 11.37
N HIS A 164 -2.69 4.98 12.66
CA HIS A 164 -1.96 4.15 13.62
C HIS A 164 -2.62 2.78 13.80
N ALA A 165 -3.95 2.72 13.88
CA ALA A 165 -4.68 1.46 13.92
C ALA A 165 -4.30 0.53 12.74
N PHE A 166 -4.27 1.06 11.51
CA PHE A 166 -3.85 0.25 10.35
C PHE A 166 -2.35 -0.06 10.32
N LEU A 167 -1.49 0.88 10.72
CA LEU A 167 -0.04 0.68 10.70
C LEU A 167 0.44 -0.36 11.71
N ASP A 168 -0.26 -0.51 12.83
CA ASP A 168 0.05 -1.51 13.87
C ASP A 168 -0.36 -2.92 13.42
N GLU A 169 -1.36 -3.03 12.55
CA GLU A 169 -1.87 -4.31 12.04
C GLU A 169 -1.16 -4.82 10.79
N ILE A 170 -0.51 -3.94 10.02
CA ILE A 170 0.23 -4.32 8.82
C ILE A 170 1.65 -4.74 9.17
N ASN A 171 2.08 -5.91 8.70
CA ASN A 171 3.49 -6.27 8.78
C ASN A 171 4.31 -5.43 7.77
N HIS A 172 5.07 -4.46 8.28
CA HIS A 172 5.84 -3.51 7.47
C HIS A 172 6.83 -4.20 6.52
N LYS A 173 7.54 -5.24 6.99
CA LYS A 173 8.53 -5.95 6.16
C LYS A 173 7.86 -6.70 5.02
N ALA A 174 6.83 -7.49 5.34
CA ALA A 174 6.08 -8.24 4.34
C ALA A 174 5.40 -7.31 3.32
N ALA A 175 4.88 -6.16 3.77
CA ALA A 175 4.29 -5.16 2.90
C ALA A 175 5.32 -4.53 1.95
N GLN A 176 6.55 -4.25 2.40
CA GLN A 176 7.61 -3.72 1.53
C GLN A 176 8.11 -4.73 0.50
N GLU A 177 8.18 -6.00 0.88
CA GLU A 177 8.65 -7.10 0.02
C GLU A 177 7.56 -7.58 -0.95
N ALA A 178 6.30 -7.22 -0.70
CA ALA A 178 5.16 -7.54 -1.56
C ALA A 178 5.26 -6.88 -2.95
N LYS A 179 5.84 -7.62 -3.90
CA LYS A 179 5.93 -7.23 -5.32
C LYS A 179 4.94 -8.02 -6.17
N GLY A 180 3.99 -7.33 -6.80
CA GLY A 180 3.05 -7.92 -7.75
C GLY A 180 1.95 -8.77 -7.10
N ALA A 181 1.44 -9.78 -7.81
CA ALA A 181 0.32 -10.63 -7.35
C ALA A 181 0.75 -11.88 -6.56
N GLY A 182 2.07 -12.09 -6.35
CA GLY A 182 2.63 -13.34 -5.83
C GLY A 182 3.16 -13.29 -4.39
N TYR A 183 2.75 -12.30 -3.59
CA TYR A 183 3.19 -12.20 -2.20
C TYR A 183 2.33 -13.06 -1.26
N ASP A 184 2.94 -13.56 -0.18
CA ASP A 184 2.20 -14.32 0.82
C ASP A 184 1.30 -13.39 1.64
N LYS A 185 -0.01 -13.51 1.42
CA LYS A 185 -1.03 -12.76 2.16
C LYS A 185 -0.99 -13.06 3.66
N LYS A 186 -0.49 -14.24 4.08
CA LYS A 186 -0.38 -14.65 5.48
C LYS A 186 0.63 -13.79 6.25
N GLU A 187 1.76 -13.48 5.64
CA GLU A 187 2.81 -12.66 6.26
C GLU A 187 2.41 -11.18 6.29
N LEU A 188 1.70 -10.72 5.27
CA LEU A 188 1.21 -9.34 5.18
C LEU A 188 0.24 -8.99 6.30
N LEU A 189 -0.73 -9.88 6.56
CA LEU A 189 -1.81 -9.67 7.54
C LEU A 189 -1.48 -10.23 8.93
N ALA A 190 -0.20 -10.49 9.22
CA ALA A 190 0.21 -11.07 10.49
C ALA A 190 -0.19 -10.21 11.71
N GLY A 191 -0.28 -8.88 11.57
CA GLY A 191 -0.72 -7.99 12.65
C GLY A 191 -2.24 -7.95 12.84
N PHE A 192 -3.05 -8.03 11.77
CA PHE A 192 -4.53 -8.17 11.85
C PHE A 192 -4.99 -9.39 12.65
N THR A 193 -4.14 -10.41 12.76
CA THR A 193 -4.43 -11.61 13.57
C THR A 193 -3.95 -11.50 15.01
N SER A 194 -3.25 -10.43 15.37
CA SER A 194 -2.74 -10.20 16.73
C SER A 194 -3.60 -9.18 17.49
N SER A 195 -4.34 -8.31 16.79
CA SER A 195 -5.23 -7.30 17.38
C SER A 195 -6.54 -7.86 17.94
N GLY A 196 -6.86 -9.13 17.67
CA GLY A 196 -8.08 -9.78 18.17
C GLY A 196 -9.36 -9.46 17.40
N GLU A 197 -9.29 -8.65 16.33
CA GLU A 197 -10.46 -8.35 15.47
C GLU A 197 -11.02 -9.60 14.76
N TYR A 198 -10.17 -10.59 14.52
CA TYR A 198 -10.54 -11.83 13.83
C TYR A 198 -10.24 -13.06 14.70
N PRO A 199 -10.98 -13.29 15.80
CA PRO A 199 -10.67 -14.34 16.77
C PRO A 199 -10.64 -15.74 16.15
N GLN A 200 -11.49 -15.98 15.15
CA GLN A 200 -11.51 -17.24 14.40
C GLN A 200 -10.19 -17.50 13.66
N ILE A 201 -9.55 -16.46 13.11
CA ILE A 201 -8.26 -16.60 12.42
C ILE A 201 -7.15 -16.87 13.42
N VAL A 202 -7.21 -16.25 14.61
CA VAL A 202 -6.25 -16.49 15.70
C VAL A 202 -6.31 -17.94 16.14
N GLU A 203 -7.53 -18.44 16.44
CA GLU A 203 -7.75 -19.83 16.85
C GLU A 203 -7.26 -20.84 15.80
N LEU A 204 -7.55 -20.58 14.51
CA LEU A 204 -7.06 -21.42 13.43
C LEU A 204 -5.53 -21.38 13.32
N LYS A 205 -4.89 -20.23 13.52
CA LYS A 205 -3.41 -20.12 13.53
C LYS A 205 -2.80 -20.89 14.70
N GLU A 206 -3.41 -20.84 15.88
CA GLU A 206 -2.97 -21.61 17.05
C GLU A 206 -3.08 -23.11 16.78
N LYS A 207 -4.21 -23.59 16.24
CA LYS A 207 -4.39 -24.99 15.84
C LYS A 207 -3.34 -25.44 14.81
N VAL A 208 -3.06 -24.61 13.79
CA VAL A 208 -2.01 -24.92 12.80
C VAL A 208 -0.64 -25.04 13.47
N LYS A 209 -0.33 -24.17 14.45
CA LYS A 209 0.92 -24.20 15.19
C LYS A 209 1.04 -25.45 16.08
N GLU A 210 -0.04 -25.84 16.76
CA GLU A 210 -0.11 -27.08 17.55
C GLU A 210 0.16 -28.30 16.67
N VAL A 211 -0.50 -28.40 15.51
CA VAL A 211 -0.26 -29.47 14.54
C VAL A 211 1.19 -29.47 14.07
N ASP A 212 1.79 -28.30 13.78
CA ASP A 212 3.19 -28.20 13.37
C ASP A 212 4.18 -28.58 14.49
N GLU A 213 3.84 -28.37 15.76
CA GLU A 213 4.60 -28.86 16.92
C GLU A 213 4.50 -30.39 17.06
N GLU A 214 3.30 -30.95 16.92
CA GLU A 214 3.08 -32.40 16.92
C GLU A 214 3.83 -33.09 15.76
N MET A 215 3.80 -32.50 14.55
CA MET A 215 4.55 -33.01 13.40
C MET A 215 6.06 -33.03 13.65
N ARG A 216 6.60 -31.99 14.33
CA ARG A 216 8.02 -31.92 14.70
C ARG A 216 8.39 -32.96 15.76
N GLY A 217 7.54 -33.16 16.77
CA GLY A 217 7.71 -34.21 17.77
C GLY A 217 7.72 -35.60 17.13
N HIS A 218 6.77 -35.87 16.24
CA HIS A 218 6.70 -37.13 15.51
C HIS A 218 7.95 -37.38 14.63
N LEU A 219 8.44 -36.33 13.96
CA LEU A 219 9.67 -36.43 13.16
C LEU A 219 10.88 -36.79 14.03
N TYR A 220 10.97 -36.24 15.25
CA TYR A 220 12.02 -36.57 16.20
C TYR A 220 11.98 -38.05 16.61
N ASP A 221 10.79 -38.59 16.87
CA ASP A 221 10.63 -40.01 17.21
C ASP A 221 10.99 -40.93 16.05
N ILE A 222 10.62 -40.57 14.82
CA ILE A 222 11.01 -41.31 13.61
C ILE A 222 12.54 -41.30 13.43
N ARG A 223 13.20 -40.15 13.60
CA ARG A 223 14.67 -40.02 13.51
C ARG A 223 15.36 -41.01 14.45
N ARG A 224 14.86 -41.13 15.68
CA ARG A 224 15.37 -42.08 16.68
C ARG A 224 15.10 -43.53 16.30
N MET A 225 13.88 -43.84 15.84
CA MET A 225 13.47 -45.18 15.43
C MET A 225 14.31 -45.72 14.27
N LEU A 226 14.50 -44.92 13.21
CA LEU A 226 15.22 -45.32 11.99
C LEU A 226 16.74 -45.09 12.07
N ARG A 227 17.21 -44.43 13.14
CA ARG A 227 18.59 -43.98 13.33
C ARG A 227 19.08 -43.17 12.12
N ILE A 228 18.29 -42.17 11.74
CA ILE A 228 18.59 -41.21 10.66
C ILE A 228 18.41 -39.82 11.27
N PRO A 229 19.49 -39.17 11.76
CA PRO A 229 19.38 -37.91 12.49
C PRO A 229 18.87 -36.75 11.60
N ASP A 230 19.24 -36.76 10.32
CA ASP A 230 18.94 -35.68 9.37
C ASP A 230 17.68 -35.94 8.53
N LEU A 231 16.79 -36.81 9.01
CA LEU A 231 15.55 -37.13 8.29
C LEU A 231 14.60 -35.92 8.30
N GLU A 232 14.11 -35.53 7.13
CA GLU A 232 13.15 -34.45 6.99
C GLU A 232 11.94 -34.90 6.19
N TYR A 233 10.79 -34.25 6.43
CA TYR A 233 9.62 -34.42 5.59
C TYR A 233 9.88 -33.85 4.21
N LYS A 234 9.63 -34.64 3.17
CA LYS A 234 9.76 -34.21 1.77
C LYS A 234 8.39 -33.97 1.13
N SER A 235 8.36 -33.03 0.20
CA SER A 235 7.21 -32.81 -0.68
C SER A 235 7.57 -33.20 -2.10
N VAL A 236 6.74 -34.02 -2.74
CA VAL A 236 6.92 -34.43 -4.15
C VAL A 236 5.60 -34.19 -4.88
N LEU A 237 5.65 -33.33 -5.90
CA LEU A 237 4.46 -32.87 -6.62
C LEU A 237 3.42 -32.29 -5.64
N THR A 238 2.22 -32.87 -5.58
CA THR A 238 1.11 -32.45 -4.71
C THR A 238 1.08 -33.19 -3.37
N THR A 239 1.99 -34.14 -3.14
CA THR A 239 2.02 -34.92 -1.90
C THR A 239 3.07 -34.39 -0.95
N HIS A 240 2.61 -33.88 0.19
CA HIS A 240 3.45 -33.30 1.24
C HIS A 240 3.73 -34.31 2.37
N HIS A 241 4.65 -33.94 3.26
CA HIS A 241 4.95 -34.67 4.49
C HIS A 241 5.38 -36.14 4.31
N LEU A 242 6.06 -36.45 3.20
CA LEU A 242 6.56 -37.79 2.91
C LEU A 242 7.81 -38.10 3.73
N ILE A 243 7.86 -39.32 4.27
CA ILE A 243 9.04 -39.84 4.95
C ILE A 243 9.82 -40.67 3.94
N GLU A 244 10.95 -40.15 3.47
CA GLU A 244 11.80 -40.80 2.48
C GLU A 244 12.91 -41.62 3.17
N ILE A 245 12.90 -42.93 2.94
CA ILE A 245 13.78 -43.88 3.63
C ILE A 245 14.61 -44.63 2.59
N PRO A 246 15.93 -44.77 2.76
CA PRO A 246 16.75 -45.59 1.88
C PRO A 246 16.26 -47.04 1.84
N ASN A 247 16.28 -47.66 0.65
CA ASN A 247 15.81 -49.04 0.49
C ASN A 247 16.56 -50.05 1.37
N THR A 248 17.79 -49.72 1.81
CA THR A 248 18.60 -50.50 2.75
C THR A 248 18.03 -50.57 4.17
N LYS A 249 17.18 -49.61 4.56
CA LYS A 249 16.59 -49.50 5.91
C LYS A 249 15.10 -49.86 5.97
N ILE A 250 14.51 -50.37 4.87
CA ILE A 250 13.08 -50.73 4.81
C ILE A 250 12.69 -51.76 5.88
N ALA A 251 13.58 -52.67 6.26
CA ALA A 251 13.30 -53.68 7.28
C ALA A 251 12.98 -53.08 8.67
N MET A 252 13.38 -51.83 8.94
CA MET A 252 13.10 -51.12 10.18
C MET A 252 11.75 -50.37 10.15
N VAL A 253 11.06 -50.37 9.00
CA VAL A 253 9.79 -49.65 8.82
C VAL A 253 8.65 -50.46 9.41
N PRO A 254 7.85 -49.88 10.33
CA PRO A 254 6.67 -50.52 10.87
C PRO A 254 5.63 -50.90 9.78
N LYS A 255 4.89 -51.98 10.01
CA LYS A 255 3.94 -52.53 9.01
C LYS A 255 2.69 -51.67 8.81
N ASP A 256 2.37 -50.82 9.77
CA ASP A 256 1.26 -49.87 9.77
C ASP A 256 1.53 -48.61 8.93
N TRP A 257 2.73 -48.49 8.34
CA TRP A 257 3.06 -47.37 7.46
C TRP A 257 2.56 -47.61 6.04
N THR A 258 1.94 -46.60 5.46
CA THR A 258 1.41 -46.66 4.09
C THR A 258 2.48 -46.20 3.11
N LYS A 259 2.88 -47.09 2.20
CA LYS A 259 3.81 -46.75 1.11
C LYS A 259 3.09 -45.94 0.05
N ILE A 260 3.61 -44.75 -0.26
CA ILE A 260 3.02 -43.85 -1.27
C ILE A 260 3.68 -44.04 -2.63
N ASN A 261 5.00 -43.88 -2.70
CA ASN A 261 5.77 -44.07 -3.92
C ASN A 261 7.23 -44.40 -3.58
N GLY A 262 8.09 -44.56 -4.59
CA GLY A 262 9.51 -44.81 -4.37
C GLY A 262 10.32 -44.71 -5.66
N THR A 263 11.64 -44.63 -5.49
CA THR A 263 12.64 -44.69 -6.54
C THR A 263 13.48 -45.95 -6.38
N LYS A 264 14.48 -46.15 -7.27
CA LYS A 264 15.42 -47.28 -7.14
C LYS A 264 16.20 -47.26 -5.83
N THR A 265 16.39 -46.09 -5.22
CA THR A 265 17.24 -45.91 -4.03
C THR A 265 16.46 -45.67 -2.74
N HIS A 266 15.25 -45.11 -2.81
CA HIS A 266 14.46 -44.73 -1.64
C HIS A 266 12.99 -45.10 -1.80
N ALA A 267 12.33 -45.40 -0.68
CA ALA A 267 10.89 -45.57 -0.60
C ALA A 267 10.27 -44.45 0.26
N ARG A 268 9.09 -43.97 -0.12
CA ARG A 268 8.37 -42.87 0.55
C ARG A 268 7.10 -43.37 1.20
N PHE A 269 6.90 -42.98 2.44
CA PHE A 269 5.79 -43.46 3.28
C PHE A 269 5.06 -42.30 3.96
N HIS A 270 3.81 -42.56 4.33
CA HIS A 270 3.10 -41.84 5.37
C HIS A 270 2.89 -42.75 6.58
N THR A 271 3.02 -42.18 7.78
CA THR A 271 2.62 -42.85 9.02
C THR A 271 1.13 -42.60 9.30
N PRO A 272 0.47 -43.42 10.12
CA PRO A 272 -0.89 -43.13 10.59
C PRO A 272 -1.00 -41.73 11.24
N THR A 273 -0.01 -41.35 12.05
CA THR A 273 0.06 -40.01 12.68
C THR A 273 0.10 -38.89 11.65
N VAL A 274 0.91 -39.01 10.59
CA VAL A 274 0.97 -37.99 9.53
C VAL A 274 -0.37 -37.87 8.80
N LEU A 275 -1.07 -38.99 8.56
CA LEU A 275 -2.38 -38.97 7.91
C LEU A 275 -3.44 -38.27 8.77
N ASP A 276 -3.45 -38.49 10.09
CA ASP A 276 -4.35 -37.83 11.03
C ASP A 276 -4.05 -36.32 11.15
N LEU A 277 -2.77 -35.96 11.31
CA LEU A 277 -2.35 -34.56 11.43
C LEU A 277 -2.61 -33.74 10.17
N VAL A 278 -2.46 -34.33 8.99
CA VAL A 278 -2.76 -33.64 7.72
C VAL A 278 -4.26 -33.41 7.54
N GLN A 279 -5.14 -34.26 8.09
CA GLN A 279 -6.59 -34.01 8.06
C GLN A 279 -7.03 -32.92 9.03
N LYS A 280 -6.29 -32.73 10.14
CA LYS A 280 -6.55 -31.69 11.14
C LYS A 280 -6.10 -30.29 10.72
N LYS A 281 -5.20 -30.19 9.74
CA LYS A 281 -4.57 -28.94 9.27
C LYS A 281 -5.35 -28.31 8.11
#